data_AF-A0A8T7AER4-F1
#
_entry.id   AF-A0A8T7AER4-F1
#
_cell.length_a   1.000
_cell.length_b   1.000
_cell.length_c   1.000
_cell.angle_alpha   90.00
_cell.angle_beta   90.00
_cell.angle_gamma   90.00
#
_symmetry.space_group_name_H-M   'P 1'
#
loop_
_entity.id
_entity.type
_entity.pdbx_description
1 polymer ?
#
loop_
_entity_poly.entity_id
_entity_poly.type
_entity_poly.pdbx_seq_one_letter_code
_entity_poly.pdbx_strand_id
1 'polypeptide(L)'
;ATLFQNRDLVAAAVVDDDGRLLGQITVDDVVDVIKEQADHDILSMAGLDEEDDMFAPVVTSTQRRAIWLGVNLATAFLASAVVALFRPALEQVVILAILMPIVASMGGIAGSQTLTLMIRGMALGRVEDSNARTLFRKEIAVSLLNGLLWSVVVAAVTITLFNSSWEVGAVIGFALIISLLAAALAGFAIPLILHKMKIDPALAGTVVLTTITDVIGFGTFLGLGTLFLT
;
A
#
# COMPACT_ATOMS: atom_id res chain seq x y z
N ALA A 1 -4.26 28.79 -28.63
CA ALA A 1 -5.46 28.15 -28.07
C ALA A 1 -6.62 29.12 -27.85
N THR A 2 -6.58 30.01 -26.86
CA THR A 2 -7.74 30.82 -26.41
C THR A 2 -8.41 31.66 -27.51
N LEU A 3 -7.61 32.22 -28.43
CA LEU A 3 -8.12 33.06 -29.51
C LEU A 3 -8.90 32.27 -30.57
N PHE A 4 -8.54 31.00 -30.79
CA PHE A 4 -9.26 30.07 -31.66
C PHE A 4 -10.57 29.62 -31.02
N GLN A 5 -10.55 29.30 -29.71
CA GLN A 5 -11.73 28.88 -28.96
C GLN A 5 -12.77 30.00 -28.81
N ASN A 6 -12.33 31.24 -28.57
CA ASN A 6 -13.27 32.36 -28.35
C ASN A 6 -13.90 32.90 -29.65
N ARG A 7 -13.34 32.55 -30.80
CA ARG A 7 -13.75 33.09 -32.11
C ARG A 7 -14.06 32.01 -33.15
N ASP A 8 -14.15 30.75 -32.72
CA ASP A 8 -14.42 29.59 -33.57
C ASP A 8 -13.56 29.56 -34.85
N LEU A 9 -12.28 29.89 -34.72
CA LEU A 9 -11.37 29.98 -35.86
C LEU A 9 -10.94 28.59 -36.33
N VAL A 10 -11.01 28.37 -37.64
CA VAL A 10 -10.46 27.14 -38.28
C VAL A 10 -8.97 27.31 -38.60
N ALA A 11 -8.55 28.55 -38.85
CA ALA A 11 -7.15 28.89 -39.06
C ALA A 11 -6.91 30.38 -38.78
N ALA A 12 -5.66 30.75 -38.49
CA ALA A 12 -5.23 32.12 -38.27
C ALA A 12 -3.92 32.40 -39.03
N ALA A 13 -3.86 33.57 -39.67
CA ALA A 13 -2.64 34.07 -40.28
C ALA A 13 -1.67 34.56 -39.21
N VAL A 14 -0.40 34.20 -39.35
CA VAL A 14 0.71 34.70 -38.53
C VAL A 14 1.42 35.78 -39.32
N VAL A 15 1.55 36.96 -38.74
CA VAL A 15 2.20 38.12 -39.36
C VAL A 15 3.37 38.61 -38.52
N ASP A 16 4.35 39.25 -39.16
CA ASP A 16 5.41 39.99 -38.45
C ASP A 16 4.93 41.37 -37.96
N ASP A 17 5.81 42.10 -37.28
CA ASP A 17 5.52 43.44 -36.74
C ASP A 17 5.20 44.48 -37.85
N ASP A 18 5.66 44.23 -39.08
CA ASP A 18 5.38 45.05 -40.26
C ASP A 18 4.11 44.60 -41.01
N GLY A 19 3.37 43.62 -40.47
CA GLY A 19 2.11 43.12 -41.02
C GLY A 19 2.26 42.17 -42.21
N ARG A 20 3.47 41.65 -42.46
CA ARG A 20 3.72 40.69 -43.56
C ARG A 20 3.37 39.29 -43.12
N LEU A 21 2.69 38.54 -44.00
CA LEU A 21 2.30 37.16 -43.74
C LEU A 21 3.53 36.25 -43.65
N LEU A 22 3.75 35.67 -42.48
CA LEU A 22 4.82 34.69 -42.23
C LEU A 22 4.31 33.24 -42.40
N GLY A 23 3.03 32.99 -42.12
CA GLY A 23 2.48 31.65 -42.20
C GLY A 23 1.03 31.57 -41.69
N GLN A 24 0.59 30.35 -41.42
CA GLN A 24 -0.75 30.06 -40.92
C GLN A 24 -0.65 29.01 -39.81
N ILE A 25 -1.51 29.15 -38.80
CA ILE A 25 -1.78 28.14 -37.77
C ILE A 25 -3.18 27.59 -38.04
N THR A 26 -3.34 26.28 -38.03
CA THR A 26 -4.63 25.60 -38.22
C THR A 26 -5.15 25.02 -36.90
N VAL A 27 -6.44 24.69 -36.88
CA VAL A 27 -7.12 24.22 -35.66
C VAL A 27 -6.57 22.90 -35.14
N ASP A 28 -6.04 22.03 -36.00
CA ASP A 28 -5.40 20.77 -35.62
C ASP A 28 -4.15 21.00 -34.75
N ASP A 29 -3.26 21.93 -35.13
CA ASP A 29 -2.10 22.30 -34.30
C ASP A 29 -2.52 22.84 -32.93
N VAL A 30 -3.61 23.61 -32.91
CA VAL A 30 -4.15 24.20 -31.68
C VAL A 30 -4.81 23.14 -30.78
N VAL A 31 -5.43 22.12 -31.36
CA VAL A 31 -6.02 20.99 -30.61
C VAL A 31 -4.93 20.18 -29.91
N ASP A 32 -3.79 19.98 -30.54
CA ASP A 32 -2.65 19.30 -29.92
C ASP A 32 -2.10 20.12 -28.74
N VAL A 33 -1.96 21.44 -28.89
CA VAL A 33 -1.56 22.33 -27.79
C VAL A 33 -2.60 22.38 -26.66
N ILE A 34 -3.90 22.35 -26.98
CA ILE A 34 -4.95 22.31 -25.95
C ILE A 34 -4.90 20.99 -25.17
N LYS A 35 -4.63 19.87 -25.84
CA LYS A 35 -4.43 18.57 -25.15
C LYS A 35 -3.18 18.57 -24.30
N GLU A 36 -2.05 19.02 -24.84
CA GLU A 36 -0.78 19.09 -24.11
C GLU A 36 -0.86 20.03 -22.89
N GLN A 37 -1.53 21.18 -23.05
CA GLN A 37 -1.78 22.11 -21.94
C GLN A 37 -2.80 21.57 -20.94
N ALA A 38 -3.86 20.88 -21.40
CA ALA A 38 -4.83 20.25 -20.51
C ALA A 38 -4.19 19.10 -19.73
N ASP A 39 -3.33 18.30 -20.36
CA ASP A 39 -2.55 17.26 -19.70
C ASP A 39 -1.61 17.91 -18.68
N HIS A 40 -0.84 18.93 -19.07
CA HIS A 40 0.07 19.66 -18.17
C HIS A 40 -0.66 20.39 -17.00
N ASP A 41 -1.83 20.96 -17.23
CA ASP A 41 -2.62 21.67 -16.20
C ASP A 41 -3.36 20.68 -15.28
N ILE A 42 -3.80 19.52 -15.79
CA ILE A 42 -4.29 18.41 -14.96
C ILE A 42 -3.15 17.82 -14.11
N LEU A 43 -1.95 17.70 -14.67
CA LEU A 43 -0.75 17.20 -13.98
C LEU A 43 -0.25 18.17 -12.90
N SER A 44 -0.27 19.48 -13.17
CA SER A 44 0.21 20.50 -12.22
C SER A 44 -0.81 20.88 -11.13
N MET A 45 -2.12 20.78 -11.39
CA MET A 45 -3.15 21.02 -10.37
C MET A 45 -3.33 19.87 -9.36
N ALA A 46 -2.80 18.68 -9.65
CA ALA A 46 -2.90 17.50 -8.78
C ALA A 46 -1.73 17.34 -7.80
N GLY A 47 -0.68 18.19 -7.86
CA GLY A 47 0.48 18.09 -6.97
C GLY A 47 1.31 16.81 -7.20
N LEU A 48 1.29 16.29 -8.42
CA LEU A 48 1.95 15.03 -8.77
C LEU A 48 3.39 15.27 -9.22
N ASP A 49 4.31 15.14 -8.27
CA ASP A 49 5.76 14.92 -8.44
C ASP A 49 6.06 13.48 -8.95
N GLU A 50 5.03 12.74 -9.41
CA GLU A 50 5.09 11.31 -9.72
C GLU A 50 5.52 11.01 -11.17
N GLU A 51 5.14 11.84 -12.16
CA GLU A 51 5.65 11.66 -13.54
C GLU A 51 7.11 12.13 -13.70
N ASP A 52 7.57 13.03 -12.81
CA ASP A 52 8.98 13.41 -12.74
C ASP A 52 9.88 12.23 -12.38
N ASP A 53 9.43 11.22 -11.63
CA ASP A 53 10.30 10.13 -11.16
C ASP A 53 10.59 9.06 -12.23
N MET A 54 9.70 8.88 -13.21
CA MET A 54 9.91 7.92 -14.31
C MET A 54 10.95 8.41 -15.32
N PHE A 55 10.99 9.72 -15.55
CA PHE A 55 11.93 10.37 -16.47
C PHE A 55 13.04 11.15 -15.73
N ALA A 56 13.07 11.09 -14.40
CA ALA A 56 14.09 11.74 -13.58
C ALA A 56 15.50 11.25 -13.92
N PRO A 57 16.50 12.14 -13.84
CA PRO A 57 17.90 11.73 -13.81
C PRO A 57 18.15 10.68 -12.73
N VAL A 58 19.03 9.71 -13.02
CA VAL A 58 19.35 8.58 -12.13
C VAL A 58 19.67 9.03 -10.70
N VAL A 59 20.40 10.15 -10.54
CA VAL A 59 20.77 10.68 -9.22
C VAL A 59 19.54 11.14 -8.42
N THR A 60 18.61 11.85 -9.07
CA THR A 60 17.39 12.35 -8.43
C THR A 60 16.48 11.19 -8.02
N SER A 61 16.25 10.23 -8.91
CA SER A 61 15.43 9.05 -8.59
C SER A 61 16.07 8.19 -7.48
N THR A 62 17.41 8.07 -7.50
CA THR A 62 18.14 7.38 -6.42
C THR A 62 17.93 8.04 -5.07
N GLN A 63 18.01 9.37 -4.98
CA GLN A 63 17.81 10.09 -3.71
C GLN A 63 16.38 9.92 -3.18
N ARG A 64 15.37 10.05 -4.05
CA ARG A 64 13.95 9.86 -3.69
C ARG A 64 13.68 8.45 -3.19
N ARG A 65 14.17 7.43 -3.92
CA ARG A 65 14.05 6.02 -3.51
C ARG A 65 14.84 5.71 -2.24
N ALA A 66 16.03 6.28 -2.07
CA ALA A 66 16.86 6.05 -0.90
C ALA A 66 16.19 6.51 0.41
N ILE A 67 15.44 7.62 0.38
CA ILE A 67 14.65 8.08 1.54
C ILE A 67 13.60 7.04 1.91
N TRP A 68 12.80 6.58 0.94
CA TRP A 68 11.76 5.57 1.19
C TRP A 68 12.33 4.21 1.61
N LEU A 69 13.42 3.77 0.98
CA LEU A 69 14.16 2.56 1.38
C LEU A 69 14.69 2.70 2.81
N GLY A 70 15.18 3.88 3.19
CA GLY A 70 15.62 4.18 4.55
C GLY A 70 14.49 4.09 5.57
N VAL A 71 13.31 4.62 5.25
CA VAL A 71 12.12 4.50 6.11
C VAL A 71 11.71 3.03 6.27
N ASN A 72 11.62 2.28 5.17
CA ASN A 72 11.30 0.85 5.22
C ASN A 72 12.37 0.03 5.98
N LEU A 73 13.64 0.40 5.86
CA LEU A 73 14.71 -0.24 6.61
C LEU A 73 14.59 0.04 8.12
N ALA A 74 14.27 1.27 8.50
CA ALA A 74 14.04 1.62 9.89
C ALA A 74 12.88 0.81 10.49
N THR A 75 11.80 0.61 9.73
CA THR A 75 10.68 -0.20 10.18
C THR A 75 11.00 -1.70 10.22
N ALA A 76 11.82 -2.21 9.29
CA ALA A 76 12.34 -3.58 9.35
C ALA A 76 13.20 -3.81 10.62
N PHE A 77 13.98 -2.82 11.06
CA PHE A 77 14.69 -2.89 12.34
C PHE A 77 13.74 -2.91 13.54
N LEU A 78 12.62 -2.18 13.50
CA LEU A 78 11.60 -2.25 14.55
C LEU A 78 10.98 -3.65 14.64
N ALA A 79 10.60 -4.25 13.51
CA ALA A 79 10.09 -5.62 13.48
C ALA A 79 11.14 -6.62 13.99
N SER A 80 12.40 -6.47 13.57
CA SER A 80 13.52 -7.30 14.03
C SER A 80 13.75 -7.17 15.54
N ALA A 81 13.58 -5.98 16.11
CA ALA A 81 13.69 -5.75 17.55
C ALA A 81 12.61 -6.51 18.33
N VAL A 82 11.39 -6.60 17.81
CA VAL A 82 10.31 -7.41 18.40
C VAL A 82 10.68 -8.89 18.39
N VAL A 83 11.16 -9.41 17.26
CA VAL A 83 11.63 -10.81 17.16
C VAL A 83 12.78 -11.07 18.15
N ALA A 84 13.67 -10.10 18.35
CA ALA A 84 14.81 -10.22 19.24
C ALA A 84 14.43 -10.39 20.73
N LEU A 85 13.22 -10.00 21.14
CA LEU A 85 12.67 -10.24 22.48
C LEU A 85 12.37 -11.73 22.73
N PHE A 86 12.13 -12.50 21.66
CA PHE A 86 11.77 -13.92 21.71
C PHE A 86 12.93 -14.86 21.38
N ARG A 87 14.18 -14.36 21.42
CA ARG A 87 15.39 -15.19 21.22
C ARG A 87 15.40 -16.48 22.05
N PRO A 88 15.07 -16.48 23.35
CA PRO A 88 15.05 -17.71 24.15
C PRO A 88 14.05 -18.76 23.64
N ALA A 89 12.89 -18.32 23.12
CA ALA A 89 11.90 -19.21 22.56
C ALA A 89 12.35 -19.80 21.22
N LEU A 90 13.03 -19.01 20.39
CA LEU A 90 13.58 -19.47 19.10
C LEU A 90 14.71 -20.49 19.27
N GLU A 91 15.51 -20.39 20.34
CA GLU A 91 16.55 -21.37 20.66
C GLU A 91 15.95 -22.73 21.08
N GLN A 92 14.82 -22.72 21.77
CA GLN A 92 14.14 -23.94 22.22
C GLN A 92 13.27 -24.56 21.11
N VAL A 93 12.61 -23.72 20.31
CA VAL A 93 11.59 -24.13 19.34
C VAL A 93 11.91 -23.53 17.97
N VAL A 94 12.92 -24.10 17.32
CA VAL A 94 13.43 -23.65 16.01
C VAL A 94 12.36 -23.61 14.92
N ILE A 95 11.35 -24.49 15.00
CA ILE A 95 10.25 -24.52 14.03
C ILE A 95 9.46 -23.21 13.98
N LEU A 96 9.44 -22.41 15.06
CA LEU A 96 8.85 -21.07 15.05
C LEU A 96 9.57 -20.15 14.05
N ALA A 97 10.90 -20.25 13.92
CA ALA A 97 11.62 -19.45 12.92
C ALA A 97 11.26 -19.86 11.48
N ILE A 98 11.06 -21.15 11.25
CA ILE A 98 10.73 -21.71 9.92
C ILE A 98 9.32 -21.30 9.47
N LEU A 99 8.39 -21.19 10.40
CA LEU A 99 6.99 -20.85 10.14
C LEU A 99 6.71 -19.34 10.11
N MET A 100 7.61 -18.53 10.66
CA MET A 100 7.49 -17.07 10.72
C MET A 100 7.18 -16.40 9.36
N PRO A 101 7.80 -16.80 8.22
CA PRO A 101 7.48 -16.21 6.92
C PRO A 101 6.02 -16.41 6.48
N ILE A 102 5.37 -17.48 6.93
CA ILE A 102 3.97 -17.76 6.59
C ILE A 102 3.05 -16.73 7.26
N VAL A 103 3.30 -16.44 8.54
CA VAL A 103 2.49 -15.47 9.30
C VAL A 103 2.68 -14.05 8.76
N ALA A 104 3.92 -13.65 8.46
CA ALA A 104 4.21 -12.34 7.85
C ALA A 104 3.55 -12.20 6.48
N SER A 105 3.72 -13.19 5.60
CA SER A 105 3.17 -13.16 4.24
C SER A 105 1.65 -13.05 4.24
N MET A 106 0.96 -13.87 5.03
CA MET A 106 -0.50 -13.85 5.10
C MET A 106 -1.04 -12.52 5.64
N GLY A 107 -0.41 -11.96 6.68
CA GLY A 107 -0.77 -10.66 7.24
C GLY A 107 -0.54 -9.53 6.23
N GLY A 108 0.65 -9.47 5.64
CA GLY A 108 1.03 -8.43 4.68
C GLY A 108 0.16 -8.43 3.42
N ILE A 109 -0.12 -9.60 2.84
CA ILE A 109 -0.95 -9.71 1.62
C ILE A 109 -2.41 -9.34 1.91
N ALA A 110 -3.02 -9.89 2.98
CA ALA A 110 -4.41 -9.58 3.32
C ALA A 110 -4.59 -8.10 3.67
N GLY A 111 -3.66 -7.54 4.44
CA GLY A 111 -3.63 -6.12 4.76
C GLY A 111 -3.50 -5.26 3.52
N SER A 112 -2.63 -5.65 2.58
CA SER A 112 -2.36 -4.87 1.37
C SER A 112 -3.57 -4.88 0.43
N GLN A 113 -4.29 -6.01 0.34
CA GLN A 113 -5.55 -6.07 -0.39
C GLN A 113 -6.58 -5.12 0.21
N THR A 114 -6.74 -5.12 1.52
CA THR A 114 -7.65 -4.20 2.23
C THR A 114 -7.24 -2.75 1.99
N LEU A 115 -5.96 -2.45 2.15
CA LEU A 115 -5.35 -1.14 1.92
C LEU A 115 -5.66 -0.61 0.52
N THR A 116 -5.39 -1.41 -0.52
CA THR A 116 -5.65 -1.04 -1.91
C THR A 116 -7.13 -0.78 -2.17
N LEU A 117 -8.02 -1.63 -1.64
CA LEU A 117 -9.47 -1.44 -1.78
C LEU A 117 -9.93 -0.14 -1.12
N MET A 118 -9.37 0.20 0.05
CA MET A 118 -9.68 1.44 0.76
C MET A 118 -9.17 2.67 0.02
N ILE A 119 -7.92 2.67 -0.44
CA ILE A 119 -7.34 3.78 -1.22
C ILE A 119 -8.17 4.04 -2.48
N ARG A 120 -8.49 2.97 -3.23
CA ARG A 120 -9.33 3.07 -4.42
C ARG A 120 -10.74 3.55 -4.09
N GLY A 121 -11.32 3.05 -3.00
CA GLY A 121 -12.63 3.46 -2.53
C GLY A 121 -12.68 4.95 -2.17
N MET A 122 -11.63 5.46 -1.52
CA MET A 122 -11.48 6.88 -1.19
C MET A 122 -11.31 7.74 -2.44
N ALA A 123 -10.44 7.33 -3.37
CA ALA A 123 -10.22 8.04 -4.63
C ALA A 123 -11.49 8.15 -5.50
N LEU A 124 -12.37 7.14 -5.43
CA LEU A 124 -13.65 7.12 -6.16
C LEU A 124 -14.81 7.78 -5.39
N GLY A 125 -14.58 8.39 -4.23
CA GLY A 125 -15.63 8.97 -3.39
C GLY A 125 -16.63 7.93 -2.84
N ARG A 126 -16.24 6.65 -2.79
CA ARG A 126 -17.08 5.54 -2.31
C ARG A 126 -16.89 5.23 -0.82
N VAL A 127 -15.86 5.79 -0.20
CA VAL A 127 -15.59 5.68 1.23
C VAL A 127 -15.89 7.03 1.86
N GLU A 128 -16.99 7.10 2.59
CA GLU A 128 -17.44 8.29 3.32
C GLU A 128 -17.64 7.92 4.80
N ASP A 129 -17.63 8.91 5.69
CA ASP A 129 -17.90 8.69 7.12
C ASP A 129 -19.25 7.99 7.36
N SER A 130 -20.22 8.20 6.47
CA SER A 130 -21.55 7.59 6.48
C SER A 130 -21.53 6.06 6.31
N ASN A 131 -20.59 5.53 5.53
CA ASN A 131 -20.52 4.11 5.16
C ASN A 131 -19.30 3.37 5.74
N ALA A 132 -18.33 4.10 6.29
CA ALA A 132 -17.10 3.57 6.86
C ALA A 132 -17.35 2.45 7.88
N ARG A 133 -18.34 2.60 8.77
CA ARG A 133 -18.66 1.58 9.78
C ARG A 133 -19.18 0.28 9.17
N THR A 134 -19.95 0.36 8.09
CA THR A 134 -20.48 -0.83 7.40
C THR A 134 -19.36 -1.53 6.65
N LEU A 135 -18.49 -0.77 5.99
CA LEU A 135 -17.33 -1.31 5.29
C LEU A 135 -16.35 -1.99 6.26
N PHE A 136 -16.08 -1.36 7.40
CA PHE A 136 -15.27 -1.93 8.47
C PHE A 136 -15.78 -3.28 8.96
N ARG A 137 -17.08 -3.38 9.26
CA ARG A 137 -17.70 -4.64 9.71
C ARG A 137 -17.61 -5.74 8.67
N LYS A 138 -17.83 -5.38 7.40
CA LYS A 138 -17.68 -6.32 6.28
C LYS A 138 -16.25 -6.84 6.23
N GLU A 139 -15.26 -5.96 6.35
CA GLU A 139 -13.85 -6.36 6.26
C GLU A 139 -13.44 -7.28 7.41
N ILE A 140 -13.81 -6.94 8.64
CA ILE A 140 -13.57 -7.81 9.80
C ILE A 140 -14.20 -9.19 9.62
N ALA A 141 -15.42 -9.26 9.08
CA ALA A 141 -16.07 -10.53 8.80
C ALA A 141 -15.31 -11.33 7.71
N VAL A 142 -14.88 -10.69 6.63
CA VAL A 142 -14.08 -11.32 5.56
C VAL A 142 -12.77 -11.86 6.12
N SER A 143 -12.06 -11.07 6.94
CA SER A 143 -10.78 -11.48 7.52
C SER A 143 -10.95 -12.58 8.57
N LEU A 144 -12.02 -12.59 9.35
CA LEU A 144 -12.31 -13.66 10.30
C LEU A 144 -12.63 -14.97 9.58
N LEU A 145 -13.47 -14.94 8.55
CA LEU A 145 -13.82 -16.13 7.77
C LEU A 145 -12.59 -16.71 7.06
N ASN A 146 -11.80 -15.86 6.40
CA ASN A 146 -10.54 -16.29 5.79
C ASN A 146 -9.53 -16.76 6.83
N GLY A 147 -9.46 -16.09 7.99
CA GLY A 147 -8.60 -16.48 9.10
C GLY A 147 -8.93 -17.85 9.65
N LEU A 148 -10.22 -18.17 9.84
CA LEU A 148 -10.67 -19.49 10.28
C LEU A 148 -10.34 -20.56 9.22
N LEU A 149 -10.61 -20.30 7.95
CA LEU A 149 -10.32 -21.25 6.89
C LEU A 149 -8.82 -21.53 6.77
N TRP A 150 -8.01 -20.49 6.63
CA TRP A 150 -6.57 -20.62 6.41
C TRP A 150 -5.81 -21.05 7.66
N SER A 151 -6.27 -20.69 8.87
CA SER A 151 -5.66 -21.20 10.10
C SER A 151 -5.77 -22.73 10.21
N VAL A 152 -6.92 -23.31 9.86
CA VAL A 152 -7.11 -24.76 9.85
C VAL A 152 -6.21 -25.42 8.80
N VAL A 153 -6.16 -24.87 7.59
CA VAL A 153 -5.30 -25.39 6.50
C VAL A 153 -3.83 -25.33 6.91
N VAL A 154 -3.35 -24.18 7.38
CA VAL A 154 -1.95 -24.01 7.77
C VAL A 154 -1.62 -24.87 8.99
N ALA A 155 -2.48 -24.95 10.01
CA ALA A 155 -2.26 -25.83 11.16
C ALA A 155 -2.13 -27.30 10.73
N ALA A 156 -3.01 -27.78 9.85
CA ALA A 156 -2.95 -29.15 9.34
C ALA A 156 -1.67 -29.41 8.52
N VAL A 157 -1.28 -28.46 7.66
CA VAL A 157 -0.02 -28.55 6.88
C VAL A 157 1.19 -28.51 7.81
N THR A 158 1.20 -27.66 8.84
CA THR A 158 2.28 -27.61 9.83
C THR A 158 2.44 -28.95 10.55
N ILE A 159 1.36 -29.59 10.96
CA ILE A 159 1.42 -30.89 11.64
C ILE A 159 1.92 -31.98 10.69
N THR A 160 1.39 -32.03 9.46
CA THR A 160 1.65 -33.13 8.51
C THR A 160 2.95 -32.99 7.73
N LEU A 161 3.24 -31.81 7.20
CA LEU A 161 4.39 -31.57 6.32
C LEU A 161 5.67 -31.33 7.13
N PHE A 162 5.57 -30.64 8.27
CA PHE A 162 6.71 -30.33 9.12
C PHE A 162 6.87 -31.32 10.29
N ASN A 163 6.08 -32.41 10.32
CA ASN A 163 6.06 -33.41 11.40
C ASN A 163 6.05 -32.79 12.80
N SER A 164 5.33 -31.68 12.94
CA SER A 164 5.30 -30.87 14.16
C SER A 164 4.18 -31.32 15.08
N SER A 165 4.31 -31.00 16.37
CA SER A 165 3.32 -31.37 17.37
C SER A 165 2.01 -30.58 17.19
N TRP A 166 0.91 -31.08 17.75
CA TRP A 166 -0.40 -30.44 17.62
C TRP A 166 -0.43 -29.04 18.25
N GLU A 167 0.40 -28.81 19.29
CA GLU A 167 0.57 -27.54 19.96
C GLU A 167 1.12 -26.48 18.99
N VAL A 168 2.11 -26.82 18.17
CA VAL A 168 2.67 -25.91 17.15
C VAL A 168 1.61 -25.54 16.11
N GLY A 169 0.81 -26.53 15.68
CA GLY A 169 -0.32 -26.32 14.77
C GLY A 169 -1.37 -25.38 15.35
N ALA A 170 -1.72 -25.53 16.63
CA ALA A 170 -2.64 -24.64 17.31
C ALA A 170 -2.07 -23.20 17.43
N VAL A 171 -0.80 -23.07 17.81
CA VAL A 171 -0.12 -21.77 17.95
C VAL A 171 -0.12 -21.00 16.63
N ILE A 172 0.28 -21.62 15.51
CA ILE A 172 0.26 -20.94 14.20
C ILE A 172 -1.16 -20.62 13.76
N GLY A 173 -2.13 -21.50 14.03
CA GLY A 173 -3.53 -21.28 13.69
C GLY A 173 -4.09 -20.03 14.38
N PHE A 174 -3.94 -19.93 15.71
CA PHE A 174 -4.39 -18.75 16.46
C PHE A 174 -3.62 -17.49 16.07
N ALA A 175 -2.30 -17.60 15.85
CA ALA A 175 -1.49 -16.47 15.40
C ALA A 175 -1.96 -15.93 14.03
N LEU A 176 -2.34 -16.80 13.10
CA LEU A 176 -2.86 -16.39 11.80
C LEU A 176 -4.20 -15.65 11.91
N ILE A 177 -5.12 -16.12 12.76
CA ILE A 177 -6.40 -15.43 12.97
C ILE A 177 -6.16 -14.01 13.49
N ILE A 178 -5.30 -13.87 14.49
CA ILE A 178 -4.99 -12.55 15.08
C ILE A 178 -4.25 -11.67 14.07
N SER A 179 -3.28 -12.22 13.33
CA SER A 179 -2.52 -11.49 12.30
C SER A 179 -3.43 -10.97 11.19
N LEU A 180 -4.37 -11.80 10.69
CA LEU A 180 -5.32 -11.40 9.66
C LEU A 180 -6.31 -10.35 10.14
N LEU A 181 -6.76 -10.44 11.40
CA LEU A 181 -7.60 -9.39 11.99
C LEU A 181 -6.82 -8.07 12.15
N ALA A 182 -5.58 -8.13 12.61
CA ALA A 182 -4.71 -6.95 12.72
C ALA A 182 -4.44 -6.33 11.35
N ALA A 183 -4.19 -7.14 10.32
CA ALA A 183 -4.00 -6.71 8.94
C ALA A 183 -5.25 -6.01 8.38
N ALA A 184 -6.45 -6.52 8.67
CA ALA A 184 -7.71 -5.90 8.27
C ALA A 184 -7.93 -4.54 8.95
N LEU A 185 -7.68 -4.49 10.27
CA LEU A 185 -7.75 -3.26 11.06
C LEU A 185 -6.79 -2.21 10.52
N ALA A 186 -5.53 -2.60 10.28
CA ALA A 186 -4.49 -1.73 9.75
C ALA A 186 -4.82 -1.28 8.31
N GLY A 187 -5.16 -2.20 7.41
CA GLY A 187 -5.51 -1.89 6.02
C GLY A 187 -6.74 -0.99 5.90
N PHE A 188 -7.69 -1.07 6.84
CA PHE A 188 -8.82 -0.16 6.93
C PHE A 188 -8.46 1.21 7.51
N ALA A 189 -7.74 1.23 8.64
CA ALA A 189 -7.50 2.45 9.40
C ALA A 189 -6.39 3.34 8.82
N ILE A 190 -5.31 2.73 8.29
CA ILE A 190 -4.13 3.46 7.81
C ILE A 190 -4.50 4.50 6.74
N PRO A 191 -5.25 4.17 5.67
CA PRO A 191 -5.60 5.15 4.64
C PRO A 191 -6.37 6.35 5.19
N LEU A 192 -7.32 6.09 6.08
CA LEU A 192 -8.15 7.12 6.69
C LEU A 192 -7.31 8.05 7.59
N ILE A 193 -6.36 7.48 8.34
CA ILE A 193 -5.46 8.26 9.20
C ILE A 193 -4.50 9.10 8.36
N LEU A 194 -3.84 8.49 7.38
CA LEU A 194 -2.89 9.18 6.50
C LEU A 194 -3.56 10.31 5.72
N HIS A 195 -4.75 10.07 5.18
CA HIS A 195 -5.51 11.10 4.49
C HIS A 195 -5.91 12.26 5.41
N LYS A 196 -6.31 11.99 6.66
CA LYS A 196 -6.55 13.04 7.66
C LYS A 196 -5.29 13.83 8.02
N MET A 197 -4.12 13.18 7.96
CA MET A 197 -2.81 13.82 8.16
C MET A 197 -2.28 14.51 6.90
N LYS A 198 -3.01 14.51 5.79
CA LYS A 198 -2.58 15.03 4.48
C LYS A 198 -1.31 14.35 3.94
N ILE A 199 -1.10 13.08 4.30
CA ILE A 199 -0.06 12.22 3.75
C ILE A 199 -0.71 11.31 2.71
N ASP A 200 -0.07 11.12 1.57
CA ASP A 200 -0.56 10.23 0.53
C ASP A 200 -0.61 8.77 1.02
N PRO A 201 -1.82 8.17 1.13
CA PRO A 201 -1.98 6.77 1.50
C PRO A 201 -1.36 5.78 0.51
N ALA A 202 -1.25 6.12 -0.77
CA ALA A 202 -0.69 5.24 -1.80
C ALA A 202 0.82 5.03 -1.61
N LEU A 203 1.53 6.10 -1.22
CA LEU A 203 2.98 6.06 -0.99
C LEU A 203 3.32 5.47 0.38
N ALA A 204 2.72 5.98 1.46
CA ALA A 204 3.11 5.61 2.82
C ALA A 204 2.36 4.38 3.35
N GLY A 205 1.17 4.07 2.81
CA GLY A 205 0.27 3.07 3.37
C GLY A 205 0.89 1.68 3.45
N THR A 206 1.58 1.24 2.39
CA THR A 206 2.15 -0.11 2.31
C THR A 206 3.29 -0.33 3.31
N VAL A 207 4.16 0.67 3.49
CA VAL A 207 5.29 0.59 4.45
C VAL A 207 4.77 0.54 5.88
N VAL A 208 3.85 1.44 6.23
CA VAL A 208 3.24 1.49 7.57
C VAL A 208 2.45 0.20 7.85
N LEU A 209 1.70 -0.29 6.86
CA LEU A 209 0.95 -1.53 6.98
C LEU A 209 1.87 -2.71 7.27
N THR A 210 2.89 -2.91 6.44
CA THR A 210 3.82 -4.05 6.57
C THR A 210 4.49 -4.04 7.94
N THR A 211 4.87 -2.86 8.41
CA THR A 211 5.46 -2.68 9.75
C THR A 211 4.51 -3.13 10.85
N ILE A 212 3.24 -2.71 10.78
CA ILE A 212 2.24 -3.07 11.79
C ILE A 212 1.94 -4.57 11.73
N THR A 213 1.79 -5.13 10.53
CA THR A 213 1.52 -6.57 10.36
C THR A 213 2.71 -7.42 10.80
N ASP A 214 3.94 -6.97 10.59
CA ASP A 214 5.13 -7.68 11.05
C ASP A 214 5.27 -7.62 12.57
N VAL A 215 5.13 -6.44 13.18
CA VAL A 215 5.20 -6.28 14.64
C VAL A 215 4.13 -7.10 15.35
N ILE A 216 2.87 -7.01 14.89
CA ILE A 216 1.76 -7.74 15.51
C ILE A 216 1.85 -9.24 15.16
N GLY A 217 2.18 -9.59 13.93
CA GLY A 217 2.29 -10.96 13.46
C GLY A 217 3.40 -11.72 14.19
N PHE A 218 4.62 -11.17 14.21
CA PHE A 218 5.74 -11.76 14.93
C PHE A 218 5.51 -11.77 16.43
N GLY A 219 5.06 -10.64 17.00
CA GLY A 219 4.80 -10.53 18.43
C GLY A 219 3.74 -11.54 18.92
N THR A 220 2.66 -11.71 18.15
CA THR A 220 1.62 -12.68 18.49
C THR A 220 2.09 -14.11 18.31
N PHE A 221 2.72 -14.43 17.17
CA PHE A 221 3.14 -15.80 16.88
C PHE A 221 4.22 -16.29 17.85
N LEU A 222 5.26 -15.49 18.07
CA LEU A 222 6.34 -15.84 19.00
C LEU A 222 5.89 -15.74 20.46
N GLY A 223 4.99 -14.80 20.78
CA GLY A 223 4.38 -14.70 22.11
C GLY A 223 3.57 -15.94 22.46
N LEU A 224 2.69 -16.40 21.56
CA LEU A 224 1.96 -17.65 21.73
C LEU A 224 2.90 -18.86 21.76
N GLY A 225 3.92 -18.88 20.91
CA GLY A 225 4.96 -19.93 20.94
C GLY A 225 5.65 -20.02 22.30
N THR A 226 6.05 -18.87 22.86
CA THR A 226 6.68 -18.80 24.18
C THR A 226 5.75 -19.25 25.30
N LEU A 227 4.47 -18.90 25.24
CA LEU A 227 3.52 -19.25 26.30
C LEU A 227 3.12 -20.73 26.31
N PHE A 228 3.12 -21.39 25.15
CA PHE A 228 2.55 -22.73 25.00
C PHE A 228 3.59 -23.82 24.65
N LEU A 229 4.80 -23.47 24.21
CA LEU A 229 5.79 -24.42 23.71
C LEU A 229 7.12 -24.42 24.47
N THR A 230 7.34 -23.47 25.38
CA THR A 230 8.53 -23.37 26.26
C THR A 230 8.11 -23.31 27.71
#